data_AF-A9XXC4-F1
#
_entry.id   AF-A9XXC4-F1
#
_cell.length_a   1.000
_cell.length_b   1.000
_cell.length_c   1.000
_cell.angle_alpha   90.00
_cell.angle_beta   90.00
_cell.angle_gamma   90.00
#
_symmetry.space_group_name_H-M   'P 1'
#
loop_
_entity.id
_entity.type
_entity.pdbx_description
1 polymer ?
#
loop_
_entity_poly.entity_id
_entity_poly.type
_entity_poly.pdbx_seq_one_letter_code
_entity_poly.pdbx_strand_id
1 'polypeptide(L)'
;GFYEAARKHGVTHSSHWVKGTVMAPLDEMFHVTLGLRVGGINDFPDDLADKPWANRASKARLNFWKQKDSWYPSWYNSALHVDYVRVYAL
;
A
#
# COMPACT_ATOMS: atom_id res chain seq x y z
N GLY A 1 4.66 -17.70 15.83
CA GLY A 1 4.61 -17.36 14.40
C GLY A 1 4.08 -15.95 14.20
N PHE A 2 4.23 -15.38 13.01
CA PHE A 2 3.86 -13.97 12.75
C PHE A 2 2.36 -13.69 12.91
N TYR A 3 1.50 -14.71 12.84
CA TYR A 3 0.06 -14.60 13.09
C TYR A 3 -0.28 -13.92 14.43
N GLU A 4 0.25 -14.41 15.56
CA GLU A 4 -0.10 -13.87 16.89
C GLU A 4 0.40 -12.43 17.06
N ALA A 5 1.59 -12.12 16.53
CA ALA A 5 2.13 -10.78 16.55
C ALA A 5 1.25 -9.83 15.72
N ALA A 6 0.87 -10.22 14.51
CA ALA A 6 0.04 -9.41 13.63
C ALA A 6 -1.38 -9.23 14.17
N ARG A 7 -1.95 -10.25 14.82
CA ARG A 7 -3.23 -10.14 15.54
C ARG A 7 -3.16 -9.12 16.68
N LYS A 8 -2.09 -9.16 17.48
CA LYS A 8 -1.85 -8.18 18.57
C LYS A 8 -1.73 -6.75 18.05
N HIS A 9 -1.21 -6.57 16.83
CA HIS A 9 -1.07 -5.27 16.16
C HIS A 9 -2.25 -4.91 15.24
N GLY A 10 -3.36 -5.65 15.27
CA GLY A 10 -4.57 -5.29 14.52
C GLY A 10 -4.45 -5.45 13.00
N VAL A 11 -3.57 -6.31 12.51
CA VAL A 11 -3.44 -6.59 11.07
C VAL A 11 -4.66 -7.39 10.61
N THR A 12 -5.56 -6.73 9.87
CA THR A 12 -6.88 -7.25 9.45
C THR A 12 -6.80 -8.57 8.66
N HIS A 13 -5.71 -8.76 7.91
CA HIS A 13 -5.51 -9.92 7.03
C HIS A 13 -4.65 -11.03 7.65
N SER A 14 -4.31 -10.92 8.94
CA SER A 14 -3.45 -11.90 9.63
C SER A 14 -4.08 -13.30 9.73
N SER A 15 -5.41 -13.39 9.74
CA SER A 15 -6.14 -14.67 9.78
C SER A 15 -5.81 -15.59 8.61
N HIS A 16 -5.37 -15.05 7.47
CA HIS A 16 -4.96 -15.85 6.32
C HIS A 16 -3.67 -16.64 6.58
N TRP A 17 -2.82 -16.18 7.50
CA TRP A 17 -1.51 -16.79 7.78
C TRP A 17 -1.63 -18.07 8.61
N VAL A 18 -2.78 -18.33 9.24
CA VAL A 18 -3.06 -19.57 9.96
C VAL A 18 -3.03 -20.80 9.03
N LYS A 19 -3.25 -20.59 7.72
CA LYS A 19 -3.22 -21.66 6.71
C LYS A 19 -1.80 -22.09 6.32
N GLY A 20 -0.81 -21.25 6.56
CA GLY A 20 0.59 -21.53 6.24
C GLY A 20 1.34 -22.15 7.41
N THR A 21 2.66 -22.15 7.30
CA THR A 21 3.57 -22.56 8.37
C THR A 21 3.65 -21.50 9.47
N VAL A 22 4.40 -21.78 10.55
CA VAL A 22 4.68 -20.79 11.60
C VAL A 22 5.38 -19.52 11.06
N MET A 23 6.02 -19.62 9.88
CA MET A 23 6.70 -18.54 9.19
C MET A 23 5.79 -17.72 8.28
N ALA A 24 4.54 -18.13 8.06
CA ALA A 24 3.58 -17.37 7.27
C ALA A 24 3.42 -15.93 7.80
N PRO A 25 3.42 -14.91 6.93
CA PRO A 25 3.30 -15.02 5.48
C PRO A 25 4.61 -15.33 4.75
N LEU A 26 5.77 -15.26 5.41
CA LEU A 26 7.11 -15.37 4.77
C LEU A 26 7.54 -16.81 4.46
N ASP A 27 6.59 -17.72 4.28
CA ASP A 27 6.82 -19.13 4.01
C ASP A 27 6.66 -19.53 2.53
N GLU A 28 6.31 -18.56 1.69
CA GLU A 28 6.25 -18.68 0.24
C GLU A 28 7.29 -17.79 -0.45
N MET A 29 7.41 -17.90 -1.77
CA MET A 29 8.27 -17.03 -2.57
C MET A 29 7.71 -15.61 -2.62
N PHE A 30 8.53 -14.63 -2.23
CA PHE A 30 8.18 -13.21 -2.28
C PHE A 30 8.89 -12.50 -3.42
N HIS A 31 8.23 -11.46 -3.93
CA HIS A 31 8.79 -10.55 -4.92
C HIS A 31 9.04 -9.20 -4.26
N VAL A 32 10.21 -8.61 -4.51
CA VAL A 32 10.46 -7.21 -4.19
C VAL A 32 9.87 -6.37 -5.31
N THR A 33 8.85 -5.58 -5.02
CA THR A 33 8.23 -4.66 -5.98
C THR A 33 8.50 -3.22 -5.56
N LEU A 34 8.93 -2.41 -6.54
CA LEU A 34 9.14 -0.98 -6.38
C LEU A 34 8.23 -0.27 -7.38
N GLY A 35 7.51 0.73 -6.91
CA GLY A 35 6.59 1.49 -7.75
C GLY A 35 6.25 2.83 -7.14
N LEU A 36 6.03 3.81 -8.01
CA LEU A 36 5.58 5.14 -7.64
C LEU A 36 4.12 5.30 -8.10
N ARG A 37 3.23 5.75 -7.22
CA ARG A 37 1.79 5.86 -7.48
C ARG A 37 1.18 7.09 -6.84
N VAL A 38 0.08 7.56 -7.43
CA VAL A 38 -0.80 8.61 -6.90
C VAL A 38 -2.15 8.03 -6.53
N GLY A 39 -2.75 8.59 -5.48
CA GLY A 39 -4.03 8.14 -4.97
C GLY A 39 -4.00 6.73 -4.40
N GLY A 40 -5.17 6.24 -4.01
CA GLY A 40 -5.30 4.95 -3.34
C GLY A 40 -6.37 4.99 -2.26
N ILE A 41 -7.03 3.86 -2.04
CA ILE A 41 -8.07 3.74 -1.00
C ILE A 41 -7.55 3.16 0.32
N ASN A 42 -6.31 2.67 0.33
CA ASN A 42 -5.66 2.07 1.49
C ASN A 42 -4.42 2.85 1.95
N ASP A 43 -4.02 3.86 1.20
CA ASP A 43 -2.73 4.55 1.35
C ASP A 43 -2.86 5.88 2.11
N PHE A 44 -4.03 6.53 2.03
CA PHE A 44 -4.29 7.85 2.62
C PHE A 44 -5.56 7.81 3.48
N PRO A 45 -5.56 8.35 4.70
CA PRO A 45 -6.76 8.40 5.54
C PRO A 45 -7.80 9.38 4.95
N ASP A 46 -9.06 9.29 5.38
CA ASP A 46 -10.16 10.09 4.82
C ASP A 46 -10.23 11.52 5.39
N ASP A 47 -9.56 11.78 6.51
CA ASP A 47 -9.44 13.09 7.15
C ASP A 47 -8.29 13.95 6.59
N LEU A 48 -7.55 13.42 5.60
CA LEU A 48 -6.51 14.17 4.93
C LEU A 48 -7.11 15.37 4.17
N ALA A 49 -6.63 16.57 4.51
CA ALA A 49 -7.02 17.80 3.82
C ALA A 49 -6.79 17.67 2.31
N ASP A 50 -7.70 18.28 1.53
CA ASP A 50 -7.64 18.33 0.07
C ASP A 50 -7.65 16.98 -0.65
N LYS A 51 -8.02 15.88 0.02
CA LYS A 51 -8.21 14.58 -0.60
C LYS A 51 -9.54 14.53 -1.38
N PRO A 52 -9.54 14.40 -2.71
CA PRO A 52 -10.76 14.49 -3.52
C PRO A 52 -11.65 13.24 -3.52
N TRP A 53 -11.28 12.17 -2.80
CA TRP A 53 -12.04 10.93 -2.72
C TRP A 53 -12.12 10.39 -1.29
N ALA A 54 -13.20 9.66 -0.98
CA ALA A 54 -13.32 8.88 0.26
C ALA A 54 -13.01 7.41 0.00
N ASN A 55 -12.29 6.75 0.91
CA ASN A 55 -11.78 5.39 0.74
C ASN A 55 -12.88 4.35 0.50
N ARG A 56 -14.06 4.55 1.11
CA ARG A 56 -15.21 3.63 1.00
C ARG A 56 -16.25 4.05 -0.04
N ALA A 57 -16.03 5.15 -0.77
CA ALA A 57 -16.98 5.60 -1.78
C ALA A 57 -16.93 4.73 -3.04
N SER A 58 -18.10 4.29 -3.54
CA SER A 58 -18.21 3.51 -4.79
C SER A 58 -17.60 4.22 -6.01
N LYS A 59 -17.55 5.56 -5.97
CA LYS A 59 -16.99 6.42 -7.02
C LYS A 59 -15.64 7.03 -6.65
N ALA A 60 -14.91 6.48 -5.67
CA ALA A 60 -13.63 7.04 -5.19
C ALA A 60 -12.63 7.33 -6.33
N ARG A 61 -12.39 6.34 -7.21
CA ARG A 61 -11.49 6.50 -8.38
C ARG A 61 -11.97 7.54 -9.38
N LEU A 62 -13.29 7.64 -9.59
CA LEU A 62 -13.86 8.65 -10.48
C LEU A 62 -13.67 10.06 -9.91
N ASN A 63 -13.92 10.23 -8.60
CA ASN A 63 -13.76 11.52 -7.93
C ASN A 63 -12.29 11.96 -7.92
N PHE A 64 -11.37 11.03 -7.66
CA PHE A 64 -9.94 11.25 -7.84
C PHE A 64 -9.60 11.73 -9.27
N TRP A 65 -10.10 11.03 -10.29
CA TRP A 65 -9.82 11.38 -11.68
C TRP A 65 -10.41 12.73 -12.10
N LYS A 66 -11.63 13.06 -11.65
CA LYS A 66 -12.27 14.35 -11.93
C LYS A 66 -11.50 15.55 -11.38
N GLN A 67 -10.68 15.34 -10.35
CA GLN A 67 -9.87 16.37 -9.72
C GLN A 67 -8.42 16.37 -10.24
N LYS A 68 -8.18 15.77 -11.42
CA LYS A 68 -6.88 15.73 -12.10
C LYS A 68 -6.23 17.10 -12.20
N ASP A 69 -6.98 18.14 -12.52
CA ASP A 69 -6.42 19.49 -12.69
C ASP A 69 -5.86 20.07 -11.39
N SER A 70 -6.27 19.55 -10.22
CA SER A 70 -5.72 19.93 -8.92
C SER A 70 -4.45 19.14 -8.56
N TRP A 71 -4.47 17.81 -8.68
CA TRP A 71 -3.34 16.98 -8.23
C TRP A 71 -2.29 16.71 -9.30
N TYR A 72 -2.63 16.73 -10.59
CA TYR A 72 -1.67 16.43 -11.65
C TYR A 72 -0.54 17.47 -11.74
N PRO A 73 -0.80 18.78 -11.60
CA PRO A 73 0.28 19.78 -11.60
C PRO A 73 1.25 19.65 -10.42
N SER A 74 0.82 19.09 -9.28
CA SER A 74 1.74 18.85 -8.14
C SER A 74 2.71 17.71 -8.41
N TRP A 75 2.43 16.88 -9.42
CA TRP A 75 3.27 15.77 -9.85
C TRP A 75 4.39 16.24 -10.81
N TYR A 76 5.17 17.23 -10.38
CA TYR A 76 6.35 17.69 -11.10
C TYR A 76 7.61 16.98 -10.56
N ASN A 77 8.51 16.55 -11.44
CA ASN A 77 9.71 15.79 -11.09
C ASN A 77 9.45 14.46 -10.34
N SER A 78 8.49 13.68 -10.81
CA SER A 78 8.10 12.40 -10.20
C SER A 78 8.93 11.20 -10.66
N ALA A 79 10.22 11.38 -10.92
CA ALA A 79 11.08 10.29 -11.37
C ALA A 79 11.47 9.40 -10.18
N LEU A 80 11.22 8.09 -10.29
CA LEU A 80 11.70 7.11 -9.32
C LEU A 80 13.17 6.77 -9.65
N HIS A 81 14.10 7.26 -8.82
CA HIS A 81 15.52 6.93 -8.92
C HIS A 81 15.89 5.86 -7.90
N VAL A 82 16.42 4.73 -8.37
CA VAL A 82 16.88 3.62 -7.53
C VAL A 82 18.35 3.38 -7.85
N ASP A 83 19.22 3.56 -6.86
CA ASP A 83 20.67 3.36 -7.00
C ASP A 83 21.01 1.86 -6.94
N TYR A 84 20.56 1.16 -5.90
CA TYR A 84 20.70 -0.30 -5.82
C TYR A 84 19.63 -0.95 -4.93
N VAL A 85 19.37 -2.23 -5.21
CA VAL A 85 18.63 -3.15 -4.33
C VAL A 85 19.58 -4.31 -4.02
N ARG A 86 19.84 -4.55 -2.74
CA ARG A 86 20.72 -5.65 -2.29
C ARG A 86 19.95 -6.50 -1.29
N VAL A 87 19.86 -7.80 -1.56
CA VAL A 87 19.19 -8.78 -0.71
C VAL A 87 20.24 -9.79 -0.26
N TYR A 88 20.34 -10.00 1.04
CA TYR A 88 21.30 -10.90 1.67
C TYR A 88 20.56 -11.95 2.50
N ALA A 89 21.07 -13.18 2.52
CA ALA A 89 20.64 -14.25 3.40
C ALA A 89 21.88 -14.90 4.05
N LEU A 90 21.69 -15.52 5.22
CA LEU A 90 22.74 -16.19 6.00
C LEU A 90 22.99 -17.61 5.51
#